data_AF-A0A8B6Y0Q2-F1
#
_entry.id   AF-A0A8B6Y0Q2-F1
#
_cell.length_a   1.000
_cell.length_b   1.000
_cell.length_c   1.000
_cell.angle_alpha   90.00
_cell.angle_beta   90.00
_cell.angle_gamma   90.00
#
_symmetry.space_group_name_H-M   'P 1'
#
loop_
_entity.id
_entity.type
_entity.pdbx_description
1 polymer ?
#
loop_
_entity_poly.entity_id
_entity_poly.type
_entity_poly.pdbx_seq_one_letter_code
_entity_poly.pdbx_strand_id
1 'polypeptide(L)'
;MSILAISSSCLAPFSERGLFAQKLNCLQLALLVVAEDWRLNEYEKVVDITRFDIPPDLAAVLVRLKHWEPIHLDYNIIAVDKVAPWDYAECTLPGDIDLCQFSKFAKLFFQDNIGITYRKVPLRTSLLKQKYTEIVEAVISFKLIMRFMDDITMNGLRQIVLGNYIVNKGIRQPELRDEIYSQLVLQTQNNPSEQSLYRGWFLIGLCLCCFPPSSRMNKYLLKYISDNGYDEYKPFFQRKLLCWDVNSTGRVFPPTLLEWKSLSELSNISLMCEMADGYQQVIEVESSALGENVAKSFLHVRDIADPAVSGWSFYLQFERSCRLDLCGDDTILDLISTLEQPLGFPCSMAHTCISLDRANPMPPGRKEIII
;
A
#
# COMPACT_ATOMS: atom_id res chain seq x y z
N MET A 1 -13.61 9.45 -10.80
CA MET A 1 -12.82 8.72 -9.78
C MET A 1 -13.61 8.78 -8.50
N SER A 2 -13.97 7.63 -7.94
CA SER A 2 -14.52 7.59 -6.58
C SER A 2 -13.42 7.99 -5.59
N ILE A 3 -13.80 8.57 -4.45
CA ILE A 3 -12.89 8.88 -3.35
C ILE A 3 -13.38 8.13 -2.12
N LEU A 4 -12.48 7.49 -1.38
CA LEU A 4 -12.82 6.65 -0.22
C LEU A 4 -12.38 7.30 1.09
N ALA A 5 -13.16 7.13 2.17
CA ALA A 5 -12.82 7.59 3.52
C ALA A 5 -13.13 6.51 4.59
N ILE A 6 -12.39 6.51 5.70
CA ILE A 6 -12.74 5.74 6.91
C ILE A 6 -13.72 6.57 7.75
N SER A 7 -14.82 5.97 8.19
CA SER A 7 -15.79 6.57 9.12
C SER A 7 -15.57 6.10 10.56
N SER A 8 -15.54 7.05 11.51
CA SER A 8 -15.44 6.82 12.95
C SER A 8 -16.76 6.46 13.65
N SER A 9 -17.90 6.54 12.95
CA SER A 9 -19.22 6.30 13.54
C SER A 9 -19.67 4.84 13.42
N CYS A 10 -19.39 4.04 14.46
CA CYS A 10 -20.18 2.86 14.78
C CYS A 10 -21.35 3.29 15.67
N LEU A 11 -22.55 3.49 15.10
CA LEU A 11 -23.87 3.28 15.74
C LEU A 11 -25.03 3.67 14.79
N ALA A 12 -25.89 2.67 14.53
CA ALA A 12 -27.25 2.68 13.96
C ALA A 12 -27.42 2.24 12.48
N PRO A 13 -28.38 1.32 12.20
CA PRO A 13 -28.62 0.79 10.87
C PRO A 13 -29.43 1.80 10.03
N PHE A 14 -28.87 2.26 8.92
CA PHE A 14 -29.64 3.04 7.95
C PHE A 14 -30.40 2.10 7.00
N SER A 15 -31.71 2.28 6.99
CA SER A 15 -32.72 1.51 6.26
C SER A 15 -32.57 1.61 4.74
N GLU A 16 -32.81 0.48 4.08
CA GLU A 16 -32.92 0.32 2.64
C GLU A 16 -33.87 1.33 1.96
N ARG A 17 -33.43 1.82 0.80
CA ARG A 17 -34.14 2.22 -0.45
C ARG A 17 -33.15 3.12 -1.19
N GLY A 18 -32.31 2.64 -2.11
CA GLY A 18 -32.62 1.86 -3.30
C GLY A 18 -32.54 2.81 -4.49
N LEU A 19 -31.58 2.63 -5.41
CA LEU A 19 -31.71 3.02 -6.82
C LEU A 19 -30.57 2.38 -7.67
N PHE A 20 -31.01 1.56 -8.63
CA PHE A 20 -30.37 1.09 -9.86
C PHE A 20 -29.00 0.39 -9.84
N ALA A 21 -29.09 -0.94 -9.77
CA ALA A 21 -28.10 -1.84 -10.33
C ALA A 21 -28.21 -1.89 -11.86
N GLN A 22 -27.20 -1.38 -12.57
CA GLN A 22 -26.81 -1.92 -13.87
C GLN A 22 -25.65 -2.90 -13.62
N LYS A 23 -26.01 -4.15 -13.29
CA LYS A 23 -25.09 -5.28 -13.36
C LYS A 23 -24.75 -5.52 -14.84
N LEU A 24 -23.57 -5.06 -15.27
CA LEU A 24 -22.99 -5.54 -16.52
C LEU A 24 -22.36 -6.93 -16.28
N ASN A 25 -22.88 -7.89 -17.03
CA ASN A 25 -22.51 -9.31 -17.08
C ASN A 25 -21.11 -9.54 -17.69
N CYS A 26 -20.04 -9.23 -16.96
CA CYS A 26 -18.68 -9.61 -17.38
C CYS A 26 -18.18 -10.91 -16.74
N LEU A 27 -18.80 -11.38 -15.65
CA LEU A 27 -18.35 -12.59 -14.93
C LEU A 27 -18.90 -13.92 -15.50
N GLN A 28 -19.86 -13.87 -16.42
CA GLN A 28 -20.51 -15.09 -16.94
C GLN A 28 -20.00 -15.54 -18.33
N LEU A 29 -19.19 -14.71 -19.02
CA LEU A 29 -18.55 -15.07 -20.30
C LEU A 29 -17.12 -15.61 -20.14
N ALA A 30 -16.47 -15.36 -19.00
CA ALA A 30 -15.12 -15.88 -18.71
C ALA A 30 -15.10 -17.39 -18.37
N LEU A 31 -16.23 -17.95 -17.91
CA LEU A 31 -16.31 -19.34 -17.46
C LEU A 31 -16.54 -20.38 -18.57
N LEU A 32 -16.88 -19.96 -19.80
CA LEU A 32 -17.16 -20.88 -20.91
C LEU A 32 -16.03 -20.96 -21.96
N VAL A 33 -15.09 -20.02 -21.99
CA VAL A 33 -13.94 -20.07 -22.94
C VAL A 33 -12.75 -20.85 -22.36
N VAL A 34 -12.70 -21.05 -21.04
CA VAL A 34 -11.56 -21.70 -20.36
C VAL A 34 -11.63 -23.24 -20.41
N ALA A 35 -12.71 -23.85 -20.88
CA ALA A 35 -12.86 -25.31 -20.82
C ALA A 35 -12.22 -26.09 -21.98
N GLU A 36 -11.97 -25.47 -23.14
CA GLU A 36 -11.56 -26.22 -24.35
C GLU A 36 -10.07 -26.14 -24.73
N ASP A 37 -9.30 -25.17 -24.20
CA ASP A 37 -7.89 -24.97 -24.61
C ASP A 37 -6.82 -25.57 -23.67
N TRP A 38 -7.19 -26.18 -22.53
CA TRP A 38 -6.20 -26.79 -21.60
C TRP A 38 -5.71 -28.20 -21.97
N ARG A 39 -6.12 -28.72 -23.13
CA ARG A 39 -5.54 -29.94 -23.69
C ARG A 39 -4.66 -29.56 -24.86
N LEU A 40 -3.42 -29.14 -24.58
CA LEU A 40 -2.20 -29.54 -25.30
C LEU A 40 -0.98 -28.80 -24.70
N ASN A 41 -0.02 -29.58 -24.23
CA ASN A 41 1.38 -29.23 -23.91
C ASN A 41 1.64 -28.34 -22.68
N GLU A 42 2.04 -28.95 -21.57
CA GLU A 42 3.46 -29.04 -21.18
C GLU A 42 3.59 -29.81 -19.85
N TYR A 43 4.37 -30.89 -19.86
CA TYR A 43 4.89 -31.53 -18.65
C TYR A 43 5.99 -30.64 -18.04
N GLU A 44 5.64 -29.43 -17.60
CA GLU A 44 6.49 -28.64 -16.72
C GLU A 44 6.25 -29.07 -15.27
N LYS A 45 7.33 -29.20 -14.49
CA LYS A 45 7.23 -29.51 -13.06
C LYS A 45 6.32 -28.50 -12.37
N VAL A 46 5.11 -28.94 -11.98
CA VAL A 46 4.19 -28.15 -11.16
C VAL A 46 4.90 -27.92 -9.81
N VAL A 47 5.37 -26.69 -9.59
CA VAL A 47 5.94 -26.31 -8.30
C VAL A 47 4.77 -26.05 -7.35
N ASP A 48 4.70 -26.83 -6.27
CA ASP A 48 3.67 -26.64 -5.24
C ASP A 48 4.03 -25.44 -4.35
N ILE A 49 3.54 -24.26 -4.73
CA ILE A 49 3.78 -22.97 -4.07
C ILE A 49 3.32 -22.97 -2.61
N THR A 50 2.33 -23.79 -2.26
CA THR A 50 1.80 -23.89 -0.89
C THR A 50 2.83 -24.44 0.10
N ARG A 51 3.87 -25.13 -0.40
CA ARG A 51 4.96 -25.71 0.39
C ARG A 51 6.13 -24.77 0.62
N PHE A 52 6.16 -23.59 0.01
CA PHE A 52 7.24 -22.64 0.25
C PHE A 52 7.26 -22.20 1.70
N ASP A 53 8.43 -22.21 2.33
CA ASP A 53 8.57 -21.87 3.74
C ASP A 53 7.98 -20.48 4.06
N ILE A 54 7.18 -20.40 5.12
CA ILE A 54 6.69 -19.14 5.68
C ILE A 54 7.59 -18.79 6.87
N PRO A 55 8.12 -17.55 6.95
CA PRO A 55 8.89 -17.10 8.10
C PRO A 55 8.18 -17.37 9.44
N PRO A 56 8.88 -17.79 10.51
CA PRO A 56 8.25 -18.18 11.77
C PRO A 56 7.40 -17.09 12.43
N ASP A 57 7.82 -15.83 12.31
CA ASP A 57 7.09 -14.66 12.80
C ASP A 57 5.77 -14.45 12.03
N LEU A 58 5.80 -14.53 10.70
CA LEU A 58 4.58 -14.48 9.87
C LEU A 58 3.66 -15.68 10.16
N ALA A 59 4.21 -16.88 10.29
CA ALA A 59 3.43 -18.07 10.61
C ALA A 59 2.70 -17.92 11.96
N ALA A 60 3.37 -17.36 12.98
CA ALA A 60 2.77 -17.09 14.27
C ALA A 60 1.60 -16.10 14.18
N VAL A 61 1.73 -15.04 13.37
CA VAL A 61 0.63 -14.09 13.10
C VAL A 61 -0.54 -14.81 12.42
N LEU A 62 -0.28 -15.56 11.35
CA LEU A 62 -1.32 -16.26 10.57
C LEU A 62 -2.12 -17.28 11.40
N VAL A 63 -1.50 -17.89 12.41
CA VAL A 63 -2.19 -18.80 13.36
C VAL A 63 -3.15 -18.01 14.26
N ARG A 64 -2.74 -16.84 14.73
CA ARG A 64 -3.53 -15.99 15.65
C ARG A 64 -4.69 -15.27 14.97
N LEU A 65 -4.70 -15.15 13.64
CA LEU A 65 -5.78 -14.50 12.90
C LEU A 65 -7.18 -15.08 13.17
N LYS A 66 -7.28 -16.34 13.60
CA LYS A 66 -8.57 -16.94 13.98
C LYS A 66 -9.24 -16.28 15.19
N HIS A 67 -8.47 -15.55 15.99
CA HIS A 67 -8.90 -14.93 17.24
C HIS A 67 -8.67 -13.42 17.22
N TRP A 68 -8.45 -12.84 16.04
CA TRP A 68 -8.22 -11.43 15.86
C TRP A 68 -9.31 -10.84 14.98
N GLU A 69 -9.92 -9.76 15.46
CA GLU A 69 -10.91 -8.99 14.72
C GLU A 69 -10.27 -7.66 14.33
N PRO A 70 -10.19 -7.34 13.02
CA PRO A 70 -9.72 -6.03 12.57
C PRO A 70 -10.62 -4.92 13.11
N ILE A 71 -10.03 -3.78 13.50
CA ILE A 71 -10.79 -2.61 13.94
C ILE A 71 -11.58 -1.96 12.79
N HIS A 72 -11.03 -2.02 11.58
CA HIS A 72 -11.69 -1.56 10.36
C HIS A 72 -11.96 -2.74 9.43
N LEU A 73 -13.14 -2.73 8.82
CA LEU A 73 -13.62 -3.65 7.81
C LEU A 73 -14.17 -2.86 6.61
N ASP A 74 -14.54 -3.54 5.53
CA ASP A 74 -14.97 -2.89 4.28
C ASP A 74 -16.13 -1.90 4.44
N TYR A 75 -17.01 -2.13 5.43
CA TYR A 75 -18.15 -1.23 5.73
C TYR A 75 -17.73 0.06 6.42
N ASN A 76 -16.54 0.11 7.03
CA ASN A 76 -15.98 1.35 7.58
C ASN A 76 -15.48 2.29 6.47
N ILE A 77 -15.27 1.77 5.26
CA ILE A 77 -14.77 2.53 4.12
C ILE A 77 -15.94 2.92 3.20
N ILE A 78 -16.24 4.21 3.19
CA ILE A 78 -17.36 4.80 2.44
C ILE A 78 -16.84 5.61 1.24
N ALA A 79 -17.65 5.65 0.18
CA ALA A 79 -17.42 6.58 -0.92
C ALA A 79 -17.90 8.00 -0.52
N VAL A 80 -17.13 9.01 -0.89
CA VAL A 80 -17.41 10.42 -0.58
C VAL A 80 -17.41 11.26 -1.85
N ASP A 81 -18.39 12.17 -1.98
CA ASP A 81 -18.57 13.00 -3.18
C ASP A 81 -17.94 14.39 -3.06
N LYS A 82 -17.87 14.95 -1.84
CA LYS A 82 -17.35 16.30 -1.57
C LYS A 82 -16.08 16.20 -0.74
N VAL A 83 -14.96 16.44 -1.40
CA VAL A 83 -13.63 16.31 -0.80
C VAL A 83 -12.83 17.54 -1.14
N ALA A 84 -12.10 18.08 -0.17
CA ALA A 84 -11.12 19.12 -0.45
C ALA A 84 -9.94 18.48 -1.21
N PRO A 85 -9.58 19.00 -2.39
CA PRO A 85 -8.60 18.35 -3.26
C PRO A 85 -7.21 18.39 -2.66
N TRP A 86 -6.42 17.35 -2.96
CA TRP A 86 -4.99 17.33 -2.66
C TRP A 86 -4.20 18.08 -3.74
N ASP A 87 -3.13 18.77 -3.35
CA ASP A 87 -2.25 19.46 -4.31
C ASP A 87 -1.28 18.46 -4.97
N TYR A 88 -1.51 18.18 -6.25
CA TYR A 88 -0.71 17.27 -7.07
C TYR A 88 0.29 17.99 -7.99
N ALA A 89 0.60 19.28 -7.76
CA ALA A 89 1.31 20.16 -8.71
C ALA A 89 2.62 19.62 -9.32
N GLU A 90 3.26 18.61 -8.72
CA GLU A 90 4.56 18.07 -9.17
C GLU A 90 4.49 16.71 -9.93
N CYS A 91 3.31 16.14 -10.14
CA CYS A 91 3.15 14.80 -10.73
C CYS A 91 3.24 14.75 -12.27
N THR A 92 4.34 15.23 -12.86
CA THR A 92 4.59 15.14 -14.31
C THR A 92 5.67 14.13 -14.64
N LEU A 93 5.52 13.42 -15.76
CA LEU A 93 6.55 12.46 -16.20
C LEU A 93 7.82 13.21 -16.65
N PRO A 94 9.02 12.75 -16.22
CA PRO A 94 10.27 13.33 -16.70
C PRO A 94 10.41 13.21 -18.22
N GLY A 95 10.88 14.28 -18.88
CA GLY A 95 11.05 14.29 -20.34
C GLY A 95 12.08 13.29 -20.88
N ASP A 96 12.96 12.75 -20.03
CA ASP A 96 13.96 11.74 -20.37
C ASP A 96 13.54 10.30 -20.03
N ILE A 97 12.28 10.07 -19.61
CA ILE A 97 11.80 8.77 -19.13
C ILE A 97 11.97 7.64 -20.15
N ASP A 98 11.88 7.92 -21.46
CA ASP A 98 12.01 6.90 -22.52
C ASP A 98 13.42 6.31 -22.63
N LEU A 99 14.43 7.00 -22.07
CA LEU A 99 15.79 6.48 -21.99
C LEU A 99 15.95 5.43 -20.89
N CYS A 100 15.01 5.36 -19.95
CA CYS A 100 15.07 4.55 -18.73
C CYS A 100 14.32 3.21 -18.84
N GLN A 101 14.48 2.45 -19.93
CA GLN A 101 13.90 1.10 -20.02
C GLN A 101 14.43 0.18 -18.91
N PHE A 102 13.55 -0.55 -18.22
CA PHE A 102 13.94 -1.43 -17.11
C PHE A 102 14.92 -2.54 -17.52
N SER A 103 14.89 -2.98 -18.77
CA SER A 103 15.87 -3.93 -19.32
C SER A 103 17.32 -3.39 -19.24
N LYS A 104 17.52 -2.06 -19.31
CA LYS A 104 18.83 -1.43 -19.10
C LYS A 104 19.22 -1.49 -17.62
N PHE A 105 18.29 -1.23 -16.71
CA PHE A 105 18.54 -1.37 -15.27
C PHE A 105 18.99 -2.79 -14.91
N ALA A 106 18.25 -3.80 -15.38
CA ALA A 106 18.59 -5.19 -15.11
C ALA A 106 19.98 -5.56 -15.66
N LYS A 107 20.33 -5.16 -16.89
CA LYS A 107 21.68 -5.38 -17.45
C LYS A 107 22.81 -4.76 -16.61
N LEU A 108 22.55 -3.63 -15.96
CA LEU A 108 23.56 -2.91 -15.18
C LEU A 108 23.69 -3.45 -13.75
N PHE A 109 22.59 -3.89 -13.14
CA PHE A 109 22.52 -4.13 -11.70
C PHE A 109 22.17 -5.56 -11.29
N PHE A 110 21.57 -6.36 -12.17
CA PHE A 110 21.29 -7.76 -11.83
C PHE A 110 22.57 -8.59 -11.79
N GLN A 111 22.55 -9.67 -11.01
CA GLN A 111 23.58 -10.69 -11.02
C GLN A 111 23.63 -11.40 -12.39
N ASP A 112 24.82 -11.84 -12.77
CA ASP A 112 25.06 -12.43 -14.09
C ASP A 112 24.14 -13.62 -14.36
N ASN A 113 23.62 -13.72 -15.59
CA ASN A 113 22.71 -14.77 -16.09
C ASN A 113 21.24 -14.71 -15.61
N ILE A 114 20.82 -13.66 -14.91
CA ILE A 114 19.41 -13.48 -14.56
C ILE A 114 18.75 -12.43 -15.47
N GLY A 115 17.80 -12.89 -16.30
CA GLY A 115 16.98 -12.01 -17.13
C GLY A 115 15.79 -11.42 -16.37
N ILE A 116 14.97 -10.64 -17.08
CA ILE A 116 13.79 -9.96 -16.51
C ILE A 116 12.47 -10.69 -16.76
N THR A 117 12.49 -11.94 -17.17
CA THR A 117 11.27 -12.69 -17.55
C THR A 117 10.74 -13.51 -16.38
N TYR A 118 9.41 -13.61 -16.28
CA TYR A 118 8.67 -14.44 -15.32
C TYR A 118 9.30 -15.82 -15.04
N ARG A 119 9.24 -16.24 -13.77
CA ARG A 119 9.76 -17.52 -13.29
C ARG A 119 8.71 -18.28 -12.47
N LYS A 120 8.49 -19.56 -12.81
CA LYS A 120 7.68 -20.51 -12.03
C LYS A 120 8.43 -21.15 -10.85
N VAL A 121 9.76 -21.01 -10.82
CA VAL A 121 10.64 -21.62 -9.81
C VAL A 121 11.23 -20.52 -8.93
N PRO A 122 11.25 -20.70 -7.59
CA PRO A 122 11.88 -19.75 -6.67
C PRO A 122 13.33 -19.43 -7.04
N LEU A 123 13.69 -18.15 -6.93
CA LEU A 123 15.08 -17.72 -6.98
C LEU A 123 15.87 -18.35 -5.83
N ARG A 124 17.14 -18.67 -6.11
CA ARG A 124 18.10 -19.22 -5.13
C ARG A 124 19.08 -18.17 -4.58
N THR A 125 19.06 -16.98 -5.15
CA THR A 125 19.89 -15.82 -4.80
C THR A 125 19.09 -14.55 -5.10
N SER A 126 19.55 -13.40 -4.62
CA SER A 126 18.97 -12.09 -4.97
C SER A 126 19.18 -11.76 -6.45
N LEU A 127 18.32 -10.89 -6.99
CA LEU A 127 18.49 -10.32 -8.32
C LEU A 127 19.64 -9.31 -8.32
N LEU A 128 19.70 -8.44 -7.32
CA LEU A 128 20.73 -7.42 -7.17
C LEU A 128 21.94 -7.95 -6.41
N LYS A 129 23.13 -7.37 -6.67
CA LYS A 129 24.33 -7.66 -5.87
C LYS A 129 24.16 -7.06 -4.48
N GLN A 130 24.16 -7.92 -3.46
CA GLN A 130 23.86 -7.59 -2.06
C GLN A 130 24.81 -8.32 -1.09
N LYS A 131 24.81 -7.93 0.19
CA LYS A 131 25.54 -8.63 1.25
C LYS A 131 24.84 -9.97 1.57
N TYR A 132 25.57 -10.92 2.17
CA TYR A 132 25.06 -12.27 2.45
C TYR A 132 23.72 -12.28 3.21
N THR A 133 23.57 -11.43 4.23
CA THR A 133 22.33 -11.33 5.03
C THR A 133 21.14 -10.89 4.19
N GLU A 134 21.34 -9.93 3.28
CA GLU A 134 20.31 -9.41 2.38
C GLU A 134 19.91 -10.45 1.32
N ILE A 135 20.85 -11.30 0.85
CA ILE A 135 20.55 -12.38 -0.10
C ILE A 135 19.53 -13.37 0.47
N VAL A 136 19.67 -13.75 1.75
CA VAL A 136 18.74 -14.66 2.42
C VAL A 136 17.34 -14.03 2.47
N GLU A 137 17.26 -12.76 2.87
CA GLU A 137 16.01 -12.02 2.94
C GLU A 137 15.36 -11.79 1.56
N ALA A 138 16.17 -11.59 0.52
CA ALA A 138 15.72 -11.48 -0.86
C ALA A 138 15.08 -12.77 -1.35
N VAL A 139 15.69 -13.92 -1.09
CA VAL A 139 15.15 -15.24 -1.45
C VAL A 139 13.84 -15.53 -0.70
N ILE A 140 13.76 -15.16 0.58
CA ILE A 140 12.52 -15.26 1.37
C ILE A 140 11.44 -14.36 0.75
N SER A 141 11.76 -13.10 0.43
CA SER A 141 10.83 -12.15 -0.17
C SER A 141 10.28 -12.67 -1.50
N PHE A 142 11.12 -13.29 -2.34
CA PHE A 142 10.68 -13.88 -3.60
C PHE A 142 9.67 -15.01 -3.40
N LYS A 143 9.94 -15.93 -2.45
CA LYS A 143 8.99 -17.01 -2.11
C LYS A 143 7.65 -16.44 -1.64
N LEU A 144 7.67 -15.38 -0.82
CA LEU A 144 6.45 -14.73 -0.33
C LEU A 144 5.68 -14.03 -1.45
N ILE A 145 6.36 -13.35 -2.38
CA ILE A 145 5.75 -12.78 -3.60
C ILE A 145 5.07 -13.88 -4.41
N MET A 146 5.74 -15.01 -4.65
CA MET A 146 5.13 -16.14 -5.36
C MET A 146 3.90 -16.68 -4.63
N ARG A 147 3.95 -16.82 -3.29
CA ARG A 147 2.77 -17.20 -2.50
C ARG A 147 1.65 -16.17 -2.63
N PHE A 148 1.95 -14.88 -2.56
CA PHE A 148 0.95 -13.83 -2.72
C PHE A 148 0.24 -13.90 -4.07
N MET A 149 0.99 -14.16 -5.14
CA MET A 149 0.47 -14.22 -6.50
C MET A 149 -0.35 -15.48 -6.74
N ASP A 150 0.13 -16.67 -6.33
CA ASP A 150 -0.43 -17.93 -6.83
C ASP A 150 -0.95 -18.88 -5.75
N ASP A 151 -0.76 -18.59 -4.46
CA ASP A 151 -1.27 -19.45 -3.37
C ASP A 151 -2.75 -19.16 -3.08
N ILE A 152 -3.61 -20.10 -3.47
CA ILE A 152 -5.06 -20.03 -3.22
C ILE A 152 -5.44 -20.06 -1.73
N THR A 153 -4.55 -20.55 -0.86
CA THR A 153 -4.77 -20.60 0.60
C THR A 153 -4.53 -19.24 1.26
N MET A 154 -3.91 -18.30 0.55
CA MET A 154 -3.69 -16.92 0.96
C MET A 154 -4.82 -16.04 0.43
N ASN A 155 -5.98 -16.16 1.05
CA ASN A 155 -7.18 -15.38 0.72
C ASN A 155 -7.71 -14.60 1.95
N GLY A 156 -8.56 -13.60 1.72
CA GLY A 156 -9.13 -12.75 2.76
C GLY A 156 -8.05 -12.12 3.66
N LEU A 157 -8.23 -12.21 4.98
CA LEU A 157 -7.27 -11.65 5.95
C LEU A 157 -5.85 -12.22 5.81
N ARG A 158 -5.69 -13.48 5.38
CA ARG A 158 -4.36 -14.07 5.17
C ARG A 158 -3.62 -13.40 4.03
N GLN A 159 -4.35 -13.01 2.98
CA GLN A 159 -3.79 -12.27 1.86
C GLN A 159 -3.34 -10.88 2.29
N ILE A 160 -4.18 -10.17 3.05
CA ILE A 160 -3.87 -8.84 3.59
C ILE A 160 -2.60 -8.89 4.44
N VAL A 161 -2.54 -9.82 5.39
CA VAL A 161 -1.37 -9.99 6.27
C VAL A 161 -0.12 -10.38 5.49
N LEU A 162 -0.22 -11.26 4.48
CA LEU A 162 0.91 -11.63 3.65
C LEU A 162 1.42 -10.43 2.83
N GLY A 163 0.54 -9.69 2.18
CA GLY A 163 0.89 -8.48 1.41
C GLY A 163 1.55 -7.43 2.31
N ASN A 164 0.93 -7.13 3.45
CA ASN A 164 1.48 -6.21 4.44
C ASN A 164 2.85 -6.68 4.96
N TYR A 165 3.04 -7.99 5.17
CA TYR A 165 4.32 -8.53 5.61
C TYR A 165 5.41 -8.30 4.55
N ILE A 166 5.12 -8.54 3.26
CA ILE A 166 6.07 -8.30 2.17
C ILE A 166 6.45 -6.82 2.11
N VAL A 167 5.47 -5.91 2.17
CA VAL A 167 5.72 -4.46 2.17
C VAL A 167 6.53 -4.06 3.42
N ASN A 168 6.21 -4.61 4.58
CA ASN A 168 6.91 -4.34 5.82
C ASN A 168 8.39 -4.79 5.79
N LYS A 169 8.76 -5.79 4.98
CA LYS A 169 10.18 -6.11 4.75
C LYS A 169 10.92 -4.93 4.09
N GLY A 170 10.32 -4.31 3.07
CA GLY A 170 10.89 -3.14 2.38
C GLY A 170 10.87 -1.86 3.23
N ILE A 171 9.91 -1.74 4.16
CA ILE A 171 9.89 -0.67 5.17
C ILE A 171 11.08 -0.83 6.13
N ARG A 172 11.24 -2.03 6.73
CA ARG A 172 12.23 -2.30 7.78
C ARG A 172 13.67 -2.42 7.26
N GLN A 173 13.84 -2.81 6.01
CA GLN A 173 15.13 -3.01 5.37
C GLN A 173 15.15 -2.25 4.04
N PRO A 174 15.46 -0.94 4.05
CA PRO A 174 15.46 -0.11 2.84
C PRO A 174 16.34 -0.66 1.71
N GLU A 175 17.40 -1.41 2.04
CA GLU A 175 18.29 -2.08 1.09
C GLU A 175 17.59 -3.14 0.23
N LEU A 176 16.44 -3.66 0.68
CA LEU A 176 15.61 -4.61 -0.05
C LEU A 176 14.59 -3.97 -0.99
N ARG A 177 14.37 -2.65 -0.96
CA ARG A 177 13.30 -2.01 -1.76
C ARG A 177 13.48 -2.23 -3.25
N ASP A 178 14.67 -1.92 -3.77
CA ASP A 178 15.00 -2.16 -5.18
C ASP A 178 14.95 -3.66 -5.54
N GLU A 179 15.29 -4.54 -4.60
CA GLU A 179 15.23 -5.99 -4.79
C GLU A 179 13.76 -6.45 -4.91
N ILE A 180 12.89 -6.03 -4.01
CA ILE A 180 11.45 -6.34 -4.03
C ILE A 180 10.82 -5.82 -5.33
N TYR A 181 11.10 -4.57 -5.72
CA TYR A 181 10.63 -4.03 -7.00
C TYR A 181 11.18 -4.82 -8.20
N SER A 182 12.47 -5.19 -8.19
CA SER A 182 13.07 -6.02 -9.25
C SER A 182 12.38 -7.38 -9.36
N GLN A 183 12.08 -8.01 -8.23
CA GLN A 183 11.41 -9.30 -8.16
C GLN A 183 9.97 -9.21 -8.68
N LEU A 184 9.25 -8.15 -8.32
CA LEU A 184 7.90 -7.90 -8.82
C LEU A 184 7.90 -7.64 -10.33
N VAL A 185 8.80 -6.79 -10.84
CA VAL A 185 8.96 -6.56 -12.28
C VAL A 185 9.25 -7.85 -13.03
N LEU A 186 10.14 -8.69 -12.50
CA LEU A 186 10.42 -10.00 -13.08
C LEU A 186 9.16 -10.88 -13.11
N GLN A 187 8.37 -10.90 -12.04
CA GLN A 187 7.15 -11.71 -11.94
C GLN A 187 5.97 -11.14 -12.74
N THR A 188 5.96 -9.87 -13.12
CA THR A 188 4.93 -9.27 -13.98
C THR A 188 5.32 -9.28 -15.47
N GLN A 189 6.62 -9.37 -15.78
CA GLN A 189 7.08 -9.35 -17.17
C GLN A 189 6.84 -10.69 -17.89
N ASN A 190 5.96 -10.66 -18.89
CA ASN A 190 5.56 -11.84 -19.68
C ASN A 190 5.01 -12.98 -18.79
N ASN A 191 4.27 -12.64 -17.74
CA ASN A 191 3.58 -13.63 -16.92
C ASN A 191 2.36 -14.18 -17.70
N PRO A 192 2.30 -15.49 -17.98
CA PRO A 192 1.21 -16.08 -18.77
C PRO A 192 -0.12 -16.18 -18.00
N SER A 193 -0.11 -16.06 -16.68
CA SER A 193 -1.30 -16.12 -15.85
C SER A 193 -1.82 -14.73 -15.54
N GLU A 194 -2.99 -14.38 -16.09
CA GLU A 194 -3.64 -13.08 -15.87
C GLU A 194 -3.94 -12.83 -14.39
N GLN A 195 -4.41 -13.86 -13.67
CA GLN A 195 -4.68 -13.76 -12.24
C GLN A 195 -3.40 -13.50 -11.43
N SER A 196 -2.32 -14.21 -11.78
CA SER A 196 -0.99 -14.02 -11.16
C SER A 196 -0.47 -12.61 -11.44
N LEU A 197 -0.56 -12.17 -12.70
CA LEU A 197 -0.14 -10.85 -13.16
C LEU A 197 -0.90 -9.73 -12.44
N TYR A 198 -2.22 -9.84 -12.30
CA TYR A 198 -3.05 -8.89 -11.57
C TYR A 198 -2.58 -8.76 -10.11
N ARG A 199 -2.35 -9.89 -9.42
CA ARG A 199 -1.84 -9.88 -8.04
C ARG A 199 -0.42 -9.31 -7.94
N GLY A 200 0.43 -9.53 -8.93
CA GLY A 200 1.76 -8.91 -9.03
C GLY A 200 1.67 -7.38 -9.11
N TRP A 201 0.83 -6.86 -10.02
CA TRP A 201 0.59 -5.42 -10.13
C TRP A 201 -0.04 -4.83 -8.87
N PHE A 202 -0.99 -5.54 -8.25
CA PHE A 202 -1.58 -5.14 -6.99
C PHE A 202 -0.50 -4.98 -5.89
N LEU A 203 0.43 -5.94 -5.79
CA LEU A 203 1.53 -5.87 -4.83
C LEU A 203 2.54 -4.75 -5.14
N ILE A 204 2.81 -4.44 -6.41
CA ILE A 204 3.56 -3.23 -6.80
C ILE A 204 2.87 -1.99 -6.25
N GLY A 205 1.54 -1.88 -6.43
CA GLY A 205 0.76 -0.75 -5.91
C GLY A 205 0.84 -0.61 -4.39
N LEU A 206 0.77 -1.72 -3.65
CA LEU A 206 0.96 -1.72 -2.19
C LEU A 206 2.35 -1.21 -1.78
N CYS A 207 3.41 -1.65 -2.47
CA CYS A 207 4.76 -1.13 -2.23
C CYS A 207 4.85 0.38 -2.50
N LEU A 208 4.27 0.85 -3.60
CA LEU A 208 4.25 2.28 -3.97
C LEU A 208 3.49 3.15 -2.96
N CYS A 209 2.53 2.59 -2.22
CA CYS A 209 1.87 3.29 -1.12
C CYS A 209 2.80 3.51 0.09
N CYS A 210 3.83 2.68 0.26
CA CYS A 210 4.63 2.70 1.48
C CYS A 210 6.07 3.18 1.33
N PHE A 211 6.70 3.01 0.17
CA PHE A 211 8.07 3.48 -0.02
C PHE A 211 8.40 3.69 -1.50
N PRO A 212 9.21 4.71 -1.82
CA PRO A 212 9.76 4.84 -3.16
C PRO A 212 10.86 3.79 -3.39
N PRO A 213 11.12 3.40 -4.65
CA PRO A 213 12.39 2.77 -5.02
C PRO A 213 13.54 3.76 -4.79
N SER A 214 14.79 3.28 -4.83
CA SER A 214 15.95 4.17 -4.77
C SER A 214 15.97 5.16 -5.95
N SER A 215 16.68 6.27 -5.78
CA SER A 215 16.90 7.26 -6.86
C SER A 215 17.50 6.64 -8.13
N ARG A 216 18.28 5.57 -7.98
CA ARG A 216 18.89 4.81 -9.09
C ARG A 216 17.86 4.01 -9.89
N MET A 217 16.82 3.49 -9.25
CA MET A 217 15.77 2.68 -9.90
C MET A 217 14.54 3.51 -10.31
N ASN A 218 14.24 4.62 -9.62
CA ASN A 218 12.96 5.33 -9.72
C ASN A 218 12.49 5.58 -11.16
N LYS A 219 13.30 6.21 -12.02
CA LYS A 219 12.94 6.46 -13.43
C LYS A 219 12.72 5.17 -14.23
N TYR A 220 13.47 4.11 -13.93
CA TYR A 220 13.33 2.83 -14.61
C TYR A 220 12.02 2.13 -14.23
N LEU A 221 11.63 2.19 -12.96
CA LEU A 221 10.35 1.66 -12.50
C LEU A 221 9.18 2.49 -13.05
N LEU A 222 9.30 3.82 -13.07
CA LEU A 222 8.28 4.71 -13.65
C LEU A 222 8.07 4.40 -15.14
N LYS A 223 9.16 4.22 -15.90
CA LYS A 223 9.09 3.80 -17.31
C LYS A 223 8.46 2.42 -17.46
N TYR A 224 8.84 1.46 -16.61
CA TYR A 224 8.25 0.12 -16.62
C TYR A 224 6.74 0.13 -16.43
N ILE A 225 6.25 0.87 -15.43
CA ILE A 225 4.82 1.07 -15.14
C ILE A 225 4.13 1.68 -16.37
N SER A 226 4.74 2.70 -16.97
CA SER A 226 4.19 3.42 -18.13
C SER A 226 4.03 2.50 -19.35
N ASP A 227 4.98 1.59 -19.56
CA ASP A 227 5.00 0.71 -20.72
C ASP A 227 4.15 -0.56 -20.55
N ASN A 228 4.11 -1.13 -19.34
CA ASN A 228 3.60 -2.50 -19.12
C ASN A 228 2.39 -2.57 -18.18
N GLY A 229 2.07 -1.50 -17.44
CA GLY A 229 0.91 -1.47 -16.56
C GLY A 229 -0.39 -1.60 -17.34
N TYR A 230 -1.46 -2.01 -16.67
CA TYR A 230 -2.82 -1.88 -17.24
C TYR A 230 -3.15 -0.40 -17.42
N ASP A 231 -3.92 -0.05 -18.45
CA ASP A 231 -4.19 1.36 -18.79
C ASP A 231 -4.80 2.16 -17.62
N GLU A 232 -5.66 1.53 -16.83
CA GLU A 232 -6.26 2.14 -15.63
C GLU A 232 -5.25 2.30 -14.48
N TYR A 233 -4.27 1.40 -14.39
CA TYR A 233 -3.26 1.38 -13.33
C TYR A 233 -2.15 2.41 -13.58
N LYS A 234 -1.80 2.67 -14.85
CA LYS A 234 -0.70 3.58 -15.23
C LYS A 234 -0.77 4.94 -14.54
N PRO A 235 -1.82 5.77 -14.70
CA PRO A 235 -1.87 7.10 -14.08
C PRO A 235 -1.88 7.02 -12.55
N PHE A 236 -2.56 6.01 -11.98
CA PHE A 236 -2.63 5.81 -10.53
C PHE A 236 -1.25 5.50 -9.94
N PHE A 237 -0.49 4.60 -10.58
CA PHE A 237 0.82 4.16 -10.10
C PHE A 237 1.91 5.21 -10.37
N GLN A 238 1.84 5.90 -11.52
CA GLN A 238 2.72 7.03 -11.82
C GLN A 238 2.58 8.11 -10.76
N ARG A 239 1.33 8.49 -10.40
CA ARG A 239 1.08 9.47 -9.34
C ARG A 239 1.68 9.02 -8.01
N LYS A 240 1.38 7.79 -7.56
CA LYS A 240 1.95 7.25 -6.32
C LYS A 240 3.48 7.29 -6.29
N LEU A 241 4.13 6.97 -7.40
CA LEU A 241 5.58 7.00 -7.49
C LEU A 241 6.16 8.42 -7.51
N LEU A 242 5.44 9.39 -8.09
CA LEU A 242 5.86 10.79 -8.20
C LEU A 242 5.57 11.62 -6.94
N CYS A 243 4.61 11.20 -6.11
CA CYS A 243 4.27 11.88 -4.84
C CYS A 243 5.29 11.64 -3.70
N TRP A 244 6.35 10.88 -3.94
CA TRP A 244 7.41 10.67 -2.96
C TRP A 244 8.47 11.76 -3.06
N ASP A 245 8.80 12.41 -1.94
CA ASP A 245 10.00 13.25 -1.84
C ASP A 245 11.25 12.41 -2.13
N VAL A 246 12.21 12.96 -2.87
CA VAL A 246 13.50 12.35 -3.20
C VAL A 246 14.28 11.94 -1.94
N ASN A 247 14.09 12.66 -0.83
CA ASN A 247 14.71 12.40 0.45
C ASN A 247 13.82 11.58 1.40
N SER A 248 12.63 11.16 0.95
CA SER A 248 11.70 10.41 1.79
C SER A 248 12.31 9.08 2.23
N THR A 249 12.23 8.80 3.52
CA THR A 249 12.57 7.51 4.09
C THR A 249 11.45 6.47 3.91
N GLY A 250 10.27 6.87 3.42
CA GLY A 250 9.07 6.02 3.34
C GLY A 250 8.29 5.94 4.65
N ARG A 251 7.21 5.15 4.65
CA ARG A 251 6.36 4.86 5.82
C ARG A 251 7.10 4.07 6.89
N VAL A 252 6.57 4.07 8.12
CA VAL A 252 7.02 3.18 9.20
C VAL A 252 6.06 2.02 9.50
N PHE A 253 4.81 2.10 9.02
CA PHE A 253 3.83 1.00 9.08
C PHE A 253 3.39 0.53 7.68
N PRO A 254 2.93 -0.73 7.53
CA PRO A 254 2.45 -1.27 6.27
C PRO A 254 1.13 -0.60 5.80
N PRO A 255 0.62 -0.93 4.59
CA PRO A 255 -0.59 -0.31 4.06
C PRO A 255 -1.82 -0.55 4.94
N THR A 256 -2.65 0.48 5.03
CA THR A 256 -3.98 0.46 5.67
C THR A 256 -5.01 -0.27 4.82
N LEU A 257 -6.11 -0.73 5.41
CA LEU A 257 -7.26 -1.28 4.68
C LEU A 257 -7.81 -0.28 3.65
N LEU A 258 -7.77 1.01 3.96
CA LEU A 258 -8.15 2.09 3.05
C LEU A 258 -7.27 2.12 1.80
N GLU A 259 -5.96 1.92 1.95
CA GLU A 259 -5.02 1.80 0.82
C GLU A 259 -5.24 0.53 0.00
N TRP A 260 -5.55 -0.59 0.66
CA TRP A 260 -5.93 -1.84 0.00
C TRP A 260 -7.18 -1.66 -0.88
N LYS A 261 -8.22 -1.05 -0.33
CA LYS A 261 -9.48 -0.82 -1.05
C LYS A 261 -9.30 0.21 -2.17
N SER A 262 -8.53 1.26 -1.89
CA SER A 262 -8.14 2.26 -2.90
C SER A 262 -7.41 1.64 -4.09
N LEU A 263 -6.52 0.68 -3.85
CA LEU A 263 -5.83 -0.04 -4.93
C LEU A 263 -6.74 -0.98 -5.70
N SER A 264 -7.70 -1.65 -5.04
CA SER A 264 -8.64 -2.54 -5.71
C SER A 264 -9.64 -1.80 -6.59
N GLU A 265 -10.03 -0.59 -6.18
CA GLU A 265 -11.01 0.25 -6.87
C GLU A 265 -10.38 1.36 -7.71
N LEU A 266 -9.05 1.50 -7.70
CA LEU A 266 -8.28 2.59 -8.31
C LEU A 266 -8.83 3.98 -7.96
N SER A 267 -9.22 4.14 -6.69
CA SER A 267 -9.87 5.33 -6.15
C SER A 267 -8.88 6.15 -5.32
N ASN A 268 -9.11 7.46 -5.21
CA ASN A 268 -8.30 8.28 -4.32
C ASN A 268 -8.71 8.05 -2.86
N ILE A 269 -7.83 8.44 -1.93
CA ILE A 269 -8.03 8.27 -0.49
C ILE A 269 -8.36 9.63 0.11
N SER A 270 -9.21 9.64 1.12
CA SER A 270 -9.54 10.82 1.90
C SER A 270 -9.75 10.48 3.36
N LEU A 271 -9.59 11.47 4.22
CA LEU A 271 -9.81 11.35 5.66
C LEU A 271 -10.83 12.40 6.08
N MET A 272 -11.74 12.00 6.97
CA MET A 272 -12.60 12.92 7.68
C MET A 272 -11.80 13.52 8.83
N CYS A 273 -11.72 14.84 8.88
CA CYS A 273 -10.94 15.54 9.89
C CYS A 273 -11.84 16.54 10.63
N GLU A 274 -11.66 16.68 11.95
CA GLU A 274 -12.45 17.54 12.82
C GLU A 274 -11.55 18.46 13.67
N MET A 275 -11.96 19.72 13.87
CA MET A 275 -11.31 20.65 14.80
C MET A 275 -12.05 20.74 16.13
N ALA A 276 -11.38 21.25 17.17
CA ALA A 276 -11.93 21.36 18.52
C ALA A 276 -13.23 22.19 18.66
N ASP A 277 -13.54 23.03 17.67
CA ASP A 277 -14.78 23.81 17.61
C ASP A 277 -15.89 23.13 16.79
N GLY A 278 -15.70 21.87 16.42
CA GLY A 278 -16.66 21.05 15.68
C GLY A 278 -16.65 21.27 14.17
N TYR A 279 -15.74 22.08 13.62
CA TYR A 279 -15.59 22.18 12.17
C TYR A 279 -15.06 20.86 11.61
N GLN A 280 -15.76 20.34 10.62
CA GLN A 280 -15.48 19.05 9.99
C GLN A 280 -15.29 19.23 8.49
N GLN A 281 -14.28 18.55 7.94
CA GLN A 281 -14.02 18.54 6.50
C GLN A 281 -13.39 17.21 6.08
N VAL A 282 -13.86 16.67 4.96
CA VAL A 282 -13.23 15.52 4.30
C VAL A 282 -12.15 16.04 3.35
N ILE A 283 -10.92 15.53 3.49
CA ILE A 283 -9.75 15.97 2.73
C ILE A 283 -9.11 14.78 2.03
N GLU A 284 -8.82 14.96 0.76
CA GLU A 284 -8.08 13.99 -0.03
C GLU A 284 -6.64 13.91 0.47
N VAL A 285 -6.10 12.71 0.60
CA VAL A 285 -4.73 12.49 1.05
C VAL A 285 -4.06 11.47 0.14
N GLU A 286 -2.76 11.64 -0.09
CA GLU A 286 -1.95 10.61 -0.74
C GLU A 286 -1.30 9.69 0.29
N SER A 287 -0.93 8.47 -0.12
CA SER A 287 -0.32 7.48 0.78
C SER A 287 0.98 7.94 1.45
N SER A 288 1.69 8.88 0.84
CA SER A 288 2.94 9.49 1.33
C SER A 288 2.73 10.78 2.14
N ALA A 289 1.48 11.22 2.35
CA ALA A 289 1.18 12.53 2.92
C ALA A 289 1.60 12.67 4.40
N LEU A 290 2.52 13.60 4.66
CA LEU A 290 2.94 13.95 6.02
C LEU A 290 1.83 14.70 6.78
N GLY A 291 1.77 14.51 8.10
CA GLY A 291 0.78 15.16 8.95
C GLY A 291 0.78 16.68 8.83
N GLU A 292 1.96 17.31 8.74
CA GLU A 292 2.07 18.77 8.58
C GLU A 292 1.48 19.27 7.25
N ASN A 293 1.66 18.52 6.16
CA ASN A 293 1.16 18.89 4.84
C ASN A 293 -0.36 18.77 4.79
N VAL A 294 -0.91 17.70 5.38
CA VAL A 294 -2.36 17.54 5.50
C VAL A 294 -2.94 18.62 6.40
N ALA A 295 -2.27 19.00 7.49
CA ALA A 295 -2.76 20.01 8.43
C ALA A 295 -2.79 21.38 7.74
N LYS A 296 -1.72 21.72 7.03
CA LYS A 296 -1.65 22.92 6.21
C LYS A 296 -2.80 22.99 5.20
N SER A 297 -3.02 21.91 4.43
CA SER A 297 -4.13 21.82 3.47
C SER A 297 -5.49 22.02 4.16
N PHE A 298 -5.72 21.33 5.29
CA PHE A 298 -6.95 21.46 6.08
C PHE A 298 -7.23 22.89 6.54
N LEU A 299 -6.20 23.57 7.05
CA LEU A 299 -6.33 24.92 7.57
C LEU A 299 -6.55 25.95 6.45
N HIS A 300 -5.93 25.75 5.27
CA HIS A 300 -6.20 26.59 4.09
C HIS A 300 -7.63 26.47 3.61
N VAL A 301 -8.20 25.25 3.57
CA VAL A 301 -9.60 25.02 3.20
C VAL A 301 -10.56 25.73 4.16
N ARG A 302 -10.12 25.95 5.41
CA ARG A 302 -10.85 26.70 6.43
C ARG A 302 -10.55 28.20 6.43
N ASP A 303 -9.85 28.73 5.43
CA ASP A 303 -9.43 30.13 5.33
C ASP A 303 -8.59 30.62 6.53
N ILE A 304 -7.85 29.73 7.19
CA ILE A 304 -6.89 30.11 8.25
C ILE A 304 -5.59 30.56 7.58
N ALA A 305 -5.19 31.82 7.84
CA ALA A 305 -4.03 32.43 7.22
C ALA A 305 -2.70 31.75 7.62
N ASP A 306 -1.74 31.70 6.68
CA ASP A 306 -0.41 31.07 6.82
C ASP A 306 0.33 31.36 8.15
N PRO A 307 0.34 32.59 8.71
CA PRO A 307 1.01 32.86 9.98
C PRO A 307 0.46 32.05 11.16
N ALA A 308 -0.78 31.55 11.05
CA ALA A 308 -1.47 30.77 12.07
C ALA A 308 -1.42 29.25 11.84
N VAL A 309 -0.86 28.79 10.70
CA VAL A 309 -0.77 27.38 10.27
C VAL A 309 0.29 26.58 11.04
N SER A 310 1.27 27.25 11.64
CA SER A 310 2.29 26.57 12.45
C SER A 310 1.74 26.08 13.80
N GLY A 311 2.24 24.93 14.23
CA GLY A 311 1.95 24.32 15.54
C GLY A 311 0.68 23.47 15.60
N TRP A 312 0.03 23.20 14.45
CA TRP A 312 -1.06 22.22 14.36
C TRP A 312 -0.53 20.81 14.17
N SER A 313 -1.17 19.84 14.80
CA SER A 313 -0.85 18.41 14.70
C SER A 313 -2.14 17.60 14.67
N PHE A 314 -2.06 16.39 14.09
CA PHE A 314 -3.16 15.43 14.13
C PHE A 314 -3.06 14.51 15.33
N TYR A 315 -4.21 14.07 15.82
CA TYR A 315 -4.30 12.87 16.61
C TYR A 315 -5.45 12.00 16.12
N LEU A 316 -5.29 10.69 16.29
CA LEU A 316 -6.34 9.71 16.04
C LEU A 316 -7.06 9.42 17.36
N GLN A 317 -8.37 9.57 17.35
CA GLN A 317 -9.21 9.15 18.48
C GLN A 317 -9.85 7.81 18.17
N PHE A 318 -9.55 6.80 18.96
CA PHE A 318 -10.17 5.48 18.82
C PHE A 318 -10.74 5.04 20.17
N GLU A 319 -11.93 4.46 20.12
CA GLU A 319 -12.74 4.23 21.32
C GLU A 319 -12.98 5.54 22.12
N ARG A 320 -13.80 5.52 23.17
CA ARG A 320 -14.08 6.76 23.94
C ARG A 320 -12.88 7.23 24.80
N SER A 321 -11.76 6.53 24.76
CA SER A 321 -10.70 6.63 25.76
C SER A 321 -9.29 6.71 25.23
N CYS A 322 -9.05 6.35 23.97
CA CYS A 322 -7.70 6.14 23.48
C CYS A 322 -7.34 7.17 22.39
N ARG A 323 -6.09 7.63 22.45
CA ARG A 323 -5.57 8.71 21.62
C ARG A 323 -4.15 8.40 21.17
N LEU A 324 -3.87 8.64 19.89
CA LEU A 324 -2.53 8.56 19.30
C LEU A 324 -2.16 9.90 18.68
N ASP A 325 -1.10 10.54 19.18
CA ASP A 325 -0.57 11.78 18.61
C ASP A 325 0.35 11.49 17.42
N LEU A 326 0.26 12.31 16.36
CA LEU A 326 1.12 12.27 15.18
C LEU A 326 2.14 13.41 15.21
N CYS A 327 3.42 13.09 14.99
CA CYS A 327 4.42 14.11 14.72
C CYS A 327 4.26 14.64 13.27
N GLY A 328 4.45 15.93 13.04
CA GLY A 328 4.14 16.54 11.73
C GLY A 328 4.92 15.95 10.55
N ASP A 329 6.11 15.42 10.81
CA ASP A 329 7.02 14.76 9.87
C ASP A 329 6.70 13.26 9.64
N ASP A 330 5.75 12.70 10.40
CA ASP A 330 5.25 11.34 10.19
C ASP A 330 4.13 11.32 9.14
N THR A 331 3.95 10.18 8.48
CA THR A 331 2.87 10.01 7.51
C THR A 331 1.53 9.80 8.22
N ILE A 332 0.49 10.53 7.79
CA ILE A 332 -0.81 10.53 8.46
C ILE A 332 -1.46 9.13 8.53
N LEU A 333 -1.30 8.31 7.48
CA LEU A 333 -1.87 6.97 7.42
C LEU A 333 -1.16 5.96 8.34
N ASP A 334 0.00 6.30 8.90
CA ASP A 334 0.68 5.45 9.89
C ASP A 334 -0.08 5.42 11.23
N LEU A 335 -0.81 6.48 11.59
CA LEU A 335 -1.72 6.46 12.74
C LEU A 335 -2.77 5.35 12.61
N ILE A 336 -3.41 5.29 11.44
CA ILE A 336 -4.49 4.34 11.14
C ILE A 336 -3.89 2.94 11.05
N SER A 337 -2.77 2.79 10.34
CA SER A 337 -2.11 1.50 10.15
C SER A 337 -1.68 0.89 11.49
N THR A 338 -1.27 1.70 12.47
CA THR A 338 -0.92 1.24 13.83
C THR A 338 -2.06 0.45 14.48
N LEU A 339 -3.32 0.85 14.27
CA LEU A 339 -4.49 0.17 14.86
C LEU A 339 -4.90 -1.09 14.10
N GLU A 340 -4.55 -1.19 12.82
CA GLU A 340 -4.99 -2.27 11.93
C GLU A 340 -4.08 -3.51 11.99
N GLN A 341 -2.98 -3.48 12.74
CA GLN A 341 -2.04 -4.59 12.78
C GLN A 341 -2.51 -5.75 13.68
N PRO A 342 -2.39 -7.01 13.21
CA PRO A 342 -2.68 -8.16 14.05
C PRO A 342 -1.62 -8.36 15.14
N LEU A 343 -2.02 -9.02 16.23
CA LEU A 343 -1.16 -9.26 17.39
C LEU A 343 0.14 -10.02 17.02
N GLY A 344 1.27 -9.36 17.26
CA GLY A 344 2.61 -9.90 16.99
C GLY A 344 3.08 -9.72 15.56
N PHE A 345 2.39 -8.91 14.74
CA PHE A 345 2.92 -8.47 13.47
C PHE A 345 4.22 -7.68 13.68
N PRO A 346 5.29 -7.95 12.91
CA PRO A 346 6.60 -7.40 13.22
C PRO A 346 6.78 -5.99 12.63
N CYS A 347 5.99 -5.03 13.10
CA CYS A 347 6.11 -3.62 12.71
C CYS A 347 7.33 -2.95 13.37
N SER A 348 7.83 -1.90 12.73
CA SER A 348 8.73 -0.95 13.38
C SER A 348 7.98 -0.22 14.50
N MET A 349 8.67 0.10 15.59
CA MET A 349 8.14 1.06 16.56
C MET A 349 8.20 2.45 15.91
N ALA A 350 7.07 3.13 15.73
CA ALA A 350 7.14 4.56 15.45
C ALA A 350 7.83 5.24 16.63
N HIS A 351 8.92 5.96 16.37
CA HIS A 351 9.70 6.63 17.40
C HIS A 351 8.94 7.79 18.07
N THR A 352 7.79 8.16 17.50
CA THR A 352 7.13 9.47 17.65
C THR A 352 5.63 9.39 17.93
N CYS A 353 4.99 8.22 17.80
CA CYS A 353 3.60 8.03 18.24
C CYS A 353 3.56 7.98 19.77
N ILE A 354 3.16 9.10 20.39
CA ILE A 354 3.02 9.20 21.86
C ILE A 354 1.58 8.83 22.24
N SER A 355 1.43 7.69 22.92
CA SER A 355 0.19 7.37 23.64
C SER A 355 0.15 8.18 24.93
N LEU A 356 -0.80 9.12 25.03
CA LEU A 356 -1.07 9.84 26.28
C LEU A 356 -2.09 9.05 27.11
N ASP A 357 -1.69 8.68 28.34
CA ASP A 357 -2.62 8.18 29.35
C ASP A 357 -3.57 9.30 29.80
N ARG A 358 -4.84 8.97 30.06
CA ARG A 358 -5.92 9.89 30.46
C ARG A 358 -5.57 10.77 31.65
N ALA A 359 -4.60 10.37 32.47
CA ALA A 359 -4.15 11.11 33.64
C ALA A 359 -3.40 12.41 33.33
N ASN A 360 -2.92 12.60 32.09
CA ASN A 360 -2.28 13.84 31.67
C ASN A 360 -3.27 14.71 30.87
N PRO A 361 -3.99 15.64 31.53
CA PRO A 361 -4.77 16.63 30.81
C PRO A 361 -3.84 17.43 29.90
N MET A 362 -4.35 17.69 28.71
CA MET A 362 -3.70 18.47 27.67
C MET A 362 -3.17 19.81 28.19
N PRO A 363 -1.95 20.24 27.79
CA PRO A 363 -1.52 21.60 28.00
C PRO A 363 -2.50 22.56 27.32
N PRO A 364 -3.05 23.57 28.03
CA PRO A 364 -3.92 24.56 27.41
C PRO A 364 -3.16 25.31 26.31
N GLY A 365 -3.74 25.36 25.09
CA GLY A 365 -3.21 26.13 23.96
C GLY A 365 -2.56 25.32 22.82
N ARG A 366 -2.53 23.98 22.88
CA ARG A 366 -2.07 23.14 21.77
C ARG A 366 -3.13 23.14 20.66
N LYS A 367 -2.71 23.39 19.41
CA LYS A 367 -3.59 23.46 18.24
C LYS A 367 -3.66 22.08 17.58
N GLU A 368 -4.84 21.50 17.42
CA GLU A 368 -4.98 20.10 17.01
C GLU A 368 -6.16 19.84 16.08
N ILE A 369 -6.02 18.79 15.27
CA ILE A 369 -7.03 18.26 14.35
C ILE A 369 -7.22 16.77 14.67
N ILE A 370 -8.46 16.31 14.69
CA ILE A 370 -8.88 14.94 15.00
C ILE A 370 -9.11 14.20 13.68
N ILE A 371 -8.68 12.94 13.61
CA ILE A 371 -9.06 11.97 12.58
C ILE A 371 -10.07 10.99 13.17
#